data_AF-A0AAV9V7E1-F1
#
_entry.id   AF-A0AAV9V7E1-F1
#
_cell.length_a   1.000
_cell.length_b   1.000
_cell.length_c   1.000
_cell.angle_alpha   90.00
_cell.angle_beta   90.00
_cell.angle_gamma   90.00
#
_symmetry.space_group_name_H-M   'P 1'
#
loop_
_entity.id
_entity.type
_entity.pdbx_description
1 polymer ?
#
loop_
_entity_poly.entity_id
_entity_poly.type
_entity_poly.pdbx_seq_one_letter_code
_entity_poly.pdbx_strand_id
1 'polypeptide(L)'
;MAPLGLLTAVVSAIRVCGTPSMRAFIGRAQESPGTAEVELLSCTSETTAELFNEGGIARVFGEPRILEIMVKPSDADPKGLVVGSFDDVRFDAWIETGPLGRDRDGLVEADLLSRYHRPNLSLNVGITRLPIAVTYAAAVMGIALQIGMLLFAALTVYSYSNSFITTSGRPADVYAFPMTFIGTVLVCTGMFLCAFVIEKSTDEVHYKQLQVDKKKLCRIYWVQPGGQSIGDQVFGSSIGYSENPYYIRSIKADSQGLREVATLGLQ
;
A
#
# COMPACT_ATOMS: atom_id res chain seq x y z
N MET A 1 14.70 16.67 -3.24
CA MET A 1 13.22 16.49 -3.21
C MET A 1 12.60 17.64 -3.97
N ALA A 2 12.08 17.41 -5.18
CA ALA A 2 11.40 18.47 -5.91
C ALA A 2 10.11 18.86 -5.15
N PRO A 3 9.77 20.15 -5.02
CA PRO A 3 8.61 20.63 -4.24
C PRO A 3 7.30 19.97 -4.68
N LEU A 4 7.23 19.54 -5.94
CA LEU A 4 6.08 18.85 -6.50
C LEU A 4 5.80 17.51 -5.78
N GLY A 5 6.83 16.73 -5.47
CA GLY A 5 6.67 15.41 -4.83
C GLY A 5 6.11 15.51 -3.40
N LEU A 6 6.47 16.58 -2.68
CA LEU A 6 5.98 16.82 -1.33
C LEU A 6 4.52 17.25 -1.33
N LEU A 7 4.16 18.16 -2.24
CA LEU A 7 2.76 18.57 -2.44
C LEU A 7 1.89 17.39 -2.85
N THR A 8 2.35 16.53 -3.77
CA THR A 8 1.59 15.34 -4.17
C THR A 8 1.38 14.39 -3.00
N ALA A 9 2.39 14.15 -2.16
CA ALA A 9 2.24 13.25 -1.01
C ALA A 9 1.26 13.80 0.03
N VAL A 10 1.31 15.10 0.31
CA VAL A 10 0.35 15.76 1.22
C VAL A 10 -1.06 15.71 0.65
N VAL A 11 -1.24 16.05 -0.64
CA VAL A 11 -2.55 15.97 -1.31
C VAL A 11 -3.08 14.54 -1.31
N SER A 12 -2.25 13.53 -1.58
CA SER A 12 -2.63 12.13 -1.53
C SER A 12 -3.07 11.70 -0.13
N ALA A 13 -2.31 12.05 0.91
CA ALA A 13 -2.68 11.74 2.29
C ALA A 13 -4.03 12.39 2.69
N ILE A 14 -4.26 13.65 2.28
CA ILE A 14 -5.53 14.35 2.52
C ILE A 14 -6.68 13.71 1.73
N ARG A 15 -6.45 13.30 0.48
CA ARG A 15 -7.48 12.66 -0.36
C ARG A 15 -7.94 11.33 0.24
N VAL A 16 -7.02 10.53 0.79
CA VAL A 16 -7.32 9.21 1.38
C VAL A 16 -7.92 9.34 2.79
N CYS A 17 -7.32 10.18 3.65
CA CYS A 17 -7.59 10.15 5.10
C CYS A 17 -8.20 11.45 5.65
N GLY A 18 -8.24 12.50 4.83
CA GLY A 18 -8.65 13.83 5.26
C GLY A 18 -10.14 13.94 5.54
N THR A 19 -10.49 14.80 6.50
CA THR A 19 -11.88 15.19 6.74
C THR A 19 -12.42 16.01 5.57
N PRO A 20 -13.75 16.16 5.42
CA PRO A 20 -14.35 16.94 4.33
C PRO A 20 -13.80 18.38 4.23
N SER A 21 -13.45 19.01 5.35
CA SER A 21 -12.85 20.35 5.37
C SER A 21 -11.42 20.37 4.80
N MET A 22 -10.59 19.37 5.14
CA MET A 22 -9.24 19.24 4.57
C MET A 22 -9.29 18.96 3.07
N ARG A 23 -10.23 18.11 2.63
CA ARG A 23 -10.46 17.83 1.21
C ARG A 23 -10.96 19.08 0.48
N ALA A 24 -11.81 19.89 1.11
CA ALA A 24 -12.23 21.17 0.55
C ALA A 24 -11.08 22.17 0.38
N PHE A 25 -10.14 22.21 1.34
CA PHE A 25 -8.97 23.09 1.27
C PHE A 25 -8.09 22.83 0.02
N ILE A 26 -7.94 21.57 -0.37
CA ILE A 26 -7.19 21.19 -1.59
C ILE A 26 -8.06 21.21 -2.87
N GLY A 27 -9.29 21.73 -2.81
CA GLY A 27 -10.20 21.80 -3.96
C GLY A 27 -10.85 20.46 -4.33
N ARG A 28 -10.88 19.48 -3.42
CA ARG A 28 -11.41 18.12 -3.63
C ARG A 28 -12.61 17.81 -2.72
N ALA A 29 -13.40 18.83 -2.35
CA ALA A 29 -14.55 18.68 -1.44
C ALA A 29 -15.59 17.65 -1.89
N GLN A 30 -15.83 17.55 -3.21
CA GLN A 30 -16.82 16.67 -3.83
C GLN A 30 -16.24 15.34 -4.31
N GLU A 31 -14.98 15.06 -3.97
CA GLU A 31 -14.33 13.81 -4.37
C GLU A 31 -14.86 12.64 -3.54
N SER A 32 -15.36 11.60 -4.21
CA SER A 32 -15.80 10.38 -3.51
C SER A 32 -14.61 9.68 -2.83
N PRO A 33 -14.80 8.99 -1.69
CA PRO A 33 -13.73 8.21 -1.06
C PRO A 33 -13.14 7.16 -2.00
N GLY A 34 -13.99 6.46 -2.77
CA GLY A 34 -13.54 5.47 -3.74
C GLY A 34 -12.61 6.03 -4.82
N THR A 35 -12.77 7.30 -5.21
CA THR A 35 -11.90 7.92 -6.23
C THR A 35 -10.46 8.03 -5.76
N ALA A 36 -10.26 8.42 -4.50
CA ALA A 36 -8.93 8.44 -3.91
C ALA A 36 -8.37 7.01 -3.75
N GLU A 37 -9.21 6.05 -3.38
CA GLU A 37 -8.80 4.64 -3.19
C GLU A 37 -8.36 3.97 -4.49
N VAL A 38 -9.11 4.17 -5.59
CA VAL A 38 -8.78 3.62 -6.91
C VAL A 38 -7.40 4.12 -7.38
N GLU A 39 -7.10 5.40 -7.16
CA GLU A 39 -5.85 6.02 -7.64
C GLU A 39 -4.64 5.81 -6.72
N LEU A 40 -4.84 5.77 -5.40
CA LEU A 40 -3.73 5.90 -4.43
C LEU A 40 -3.46 4.65 -3.61
N LEU A 41 -4.45 3.77 -3.45
CA LEU A 41 -4.29 2.56 -2.64
C LEU A 41 -4.12 1.34 -3.53
N SER A 42 -3.48 0.30 -3.00
CA SER A 42 -3.44 -1.05 -3.61
C SER A 42 -4.49 -1.99 -3.04
N CYS A 43 -5.23 -1.54 -2.02
CA CYS A 43 -6.24 -2.33 -1.34
C CYS A 43 -7.59 -2.37 -2.08
N THR A 44 -8.45 -3.31 -1.72
CA THR A 44 -9.84 -3.37 -2.17
C THR A 44 -10.78 -2.84 -1.07
N SER A 45 -11.97 -2.39 -1.46
CA SER A 45 -12.99 -1.89 -0.53
C SER A 45 -14.39 -2.18 -1.07
N GLU A 46 -15.44 -1.79 -0.34
CA GLU A 46 -16.84 -1.87 -0.83
C GLU A 46 -17.05 -1.08 -2.13
N THR A 47 -16.29 -0.01 -2.33
CA THR A 47 -16.41 0.87 -3.50
C THR A 47 -15.40 0.57 -4.60
N THR A 48 -14.32 -0.13 -4.27
CA THR A 48 -13.17 -0.33 -5.17
C THR A 48 -12.80 -1.80 -5.28
N ALA A 49 -12.65 -2.31 -6.50
CA ALA A 49 -12.26 -3.68 -6.78
C ALA A 49 -11.27 -3.76 -7.95
N GLU A 50 -10.71 -4.94 -8.18
CA GLU A 50 -9.75 -5.19 -9.25
C GLU A 50 -10.28 -6.23 -10.23
N LEU A 51 -10.02 -6.02 -11.52
CA LEU A 51 -10.37 -6.94 -12.61
C LEU A 51 -9.22 -7.10 -13.59
N PHE A 52 -9.23 -8.20 -14.33
CA PHE A 52 -8.40 -8.36 -15.51
C PHE A 52 -8.96 -7.55 -16.67
N ASN A 53 -8.07 -6.84 -17.37
CA ASN A 53 -8.40 -6.07 -18.55
C ASN A 53 -7.27 -6.15 -19.58
N GLU A 54 -7.56 -6.65 -20.78
CA GLU A 54 -6.66 -6.67 -21.95
C GLU A 54 -5.17 -6.95 -21.67
N GLY A 55 -4.89 -7.98 -20.86
CA GLY A 55 -3.51 -8.39 -20.52
C GLY A 55 -2.90 -7.66 -19.32
N GLY A 56 -3.66 -6.78 -18.67
CA GLY A 56 -3.32 -6.13 -17.41
C GLY A 56 -4.41 -6.27 -16.35
N ILE A 57 -4.31 -5.45 -15.32
CA ILE A 57 -5.24 -5.38 -14.19
C ILE A 57 -5.74 -3.95 -14.08
N ALA A 58 -7.06 -3.78 -14.02
CA ALA A 58 -7.73 -2.50 -13.86
C ALA A 58 -8.38 -2.42 -12.47
N ARG A 59 -8.22 -1.26 -11.81
CA ARG A 59 -8.97 -0.91 -10.61
C ARG A 59 -10.26 -0.22 -11.04
N VAL A 60 -11.39 -0.72 -10.56
CA VAL A 60 -12.73 -0.30 -10.98
C VAL A 60 -13.60 0.03 -9.77
N PHE A 61 -14.60 0.87 -10.00
CA PHE A 61 -15.61 1.16 -8.99
C PHE A 61 -16.70 0.09 -8.99
N GLY A 62 -17.16 -0.28 -7.80
CA GLY A 62 -18.25 -1.23 -7.59
C GLY A 62 -17.78 -2.66 -7.35
N GLU A 63 -18.72 -3.60 -7.46
CA GLU A 63 -18.55 -4.99 -7.07
C GLU A 63 -18.57 -5.93 -8.28
N PRO A 64 -17.41 -6.12 -8.93
CA PRO A 64 -17.32 -7.07 -10.03
C PRO A 64 -17.39 -8.50 -9.53
N ARG A 65 -17.86 -9.39 -10.40
CA ARG A 65 -17.85 -10.82 -10.15
C ARG A 65 -16.49 -11.37 -10.53
N ILE A 66 -15.79 -11.89 -9.53
CA ILE A 66 -14.57 -12.66 -9.73
C ILE A 66 -14.58 -13.82 -8.74
N LEU A 67 -14.33 -15.02 -9.24
CA LEU A 67 -14.31 -16.23 -8.44
C LEU A 67 -12.87 -16.60 -8.11
N GLU A 68 -12.54 -16.66 -6.83
CA GLU A 68 -11.27 -17.16 -6.34
C GLU A 68 -11.39 -18.63 -5.96
N ILE A 69 -10.53 -19.47 -6.52
CA ILE A 69 -10.52 -20.92 -6.30
C ILE A 69 -9.11 -21.34 -5.91
N MET A 70 -9.00 -22.12 -4.84
CA MET A 70 -7.74 -22.71 -4.41
C MET A 70 -7.69 -24.18 -4.73
N VAL A 71 -6.57 -24.61 -5.28
CA VAL A 71 -6.34 -26.00 -5.70
C VAL A 71 -5.07 -26.51 -5.04
N LYS A 72 -5.23 -27.47 -4.12
CA LYS A 72 -4.13 -28.17 -3.44
C LYS A 72 -4.08 -29.62 -3.91
N PRO A 73 -2.90 -30.22 -4.13
CA PRO A 73 -2.78 -31.66 -4.31
C PRO A 73 -3.27 -32.41 -3.07
N SER A 74 -4.04 -33.47 -3.25
CA SER A 74 -4.54 -34.30 -2.16
C SER A 74 -3.39 -35.02 -1.45
N ASP A 75 -3.43 -35.05 -0.12
CA ASP A 75 -2.47 -35.84 0.66
C ASP A 75 -2.82 -37.34 0.67
N ALA A 76 -4.06 -37.71 0.33
CA ALA A 76 -4.53 -39.10 0.30
C ALA A 76 -4.30 -39.80 -1.05
N ASP A 77 -4.40 -39.05 -2.16
CA ASP A 77 -4.17 -39.58 -3.51
C ASP A 77 -3.17 -38.71 -4.26
N PRO A 78 -2.02 -39.25 -4.73
CA PRO A 78 -1.03 -38.49 -5.50
C PRO A 78 -1.55 -37.92 -6.82
N LYS A 79 -2.74 -38.32 -7.31
CA LYS A 79 -3.43 -37.70 -8.45
C LYS A 79 -4.67 -36.90 -8.06
N GLY A 80 -5.08 -36.95 -6.79
CA GLY A 80 -6.23 -36.22 -6.30
C GLY A 80 -5.94 -34.72 -6.18
N LEU A 81 -6.95 -33.90 -6.46
CA LEU A 81 -6.90 -32.45 -6.26
C LEU A 81 -8.03 -32.07 -5.31
N VAL A 82 -7.69 -31.31 -4.27
CA VAL A 82 -8.64 -30.67 -3.37
C VAL A 82 -8.88 -29.27 -3.90
N VAL A 83 -10.14 -28.99 -4.22
CA VAL A 83 -10.59 -27.68 -4.72
C VAL A 83 -11.54 -27.10 -3.69
N GLY A 84 -11.31 -25.86 -3.29
CA GLY A 84 -12.16 -25.18 -2.31
C GLY A 84 -12.04 -23.66 -2.39
N SER A 85 -12.88 -22.99 -1.59
CA SER A 85 -12.71 -21.56 -1.30
C SER A 85 -11.42 -21.35 -0.51
N PHE A 86 -10.95 -20.10 -0.43
CA PHE A 86 -9.86 -19.76 0.48
C PHE A 86 -10.16 -20.21 1.91
N ASP A 87 -11.36 -19.96 2.42
CA ASP A 87 -11.69 -20.28 3.81
C ASP A 87 -11.63 -21.78 4.10
N ASP A 88 -11.93 -22.62 3.10
CA ASP A 88 -11.89 -24.08 3.22
C ASP A 88 -10.45 -24.61 3.22
N VAL A 89 -9.56 -23.99 2.43
CA VAL A 89 -8.19 -24.51 2.18
C VAL A 89 -7.13 -23.75 3.00
N ARG A 90 -7.47 -22.58 3.57
CA ARG A 90 -6.55 -21.70 4.33
C ARG A 90 -5.90 -22.47 5.48
N PHE A 91 -6.71 -23.10 6.34
CA PHE A 91 -6.25 -23.68 7.60
C PHE A 91 -5.24 -24.84 7.44
N ASP A 92 -5.25 -25.51 6.28
CA ASP A 92 -4.40 -26.67 6.01
C ASP A 92 -3.14 -26.30 5.19
N ALA A 93 -3.20 -25.22 4.40
CA ALA A 93 -2.12 -24.88 3.45
C ALA A 93 -1.37 -23.57 3.76
N TRP A 94 -1.99 -22.62 4.47
CA TRP A 94 -1.51 -21.25 4.61
C TRP A 94 -1.37 -20.83 6.07
N ILE A 95 -0.21 -20.25 6.41
CA ILE A 95 0.02 -19.57 7.69
C ILE A 95 0.00 -18.07 7.45
N GLU A 96 -0.63 -17.33 8.36
CA GLU A 96 -0.50 -15.88 8.42
C GLU A 96 0.87 -15.44 8.90
N THR A 97 1.55 -14.63 8.10
CA THR A 97 2.88 -14.09 8.38
C THR A 97 2.77 -12.57 8.54
N GLY A 98 2.22 -12.12 9.67
CA GLY A 98 2.18 -10.70 10.04
C GLY A 98 3.46 -10.22 10.75
N PRO A 99 3.77 -8.91 10.74
CA PRO A 99 4.80 -8.35 11.60
C PRO A 99 4.43 -8.64 13.06
N LEU A 100 5.37 -9.28 13.80
CA LEU A 100 5.31 -9.68 15.21
C LEU A 100 4.08 -9.19 15.99
N GLY A 101 3.22 -10.13 16.41
CA GLY A 101 2.51 -10.02 17.68
C GLY A 101 1.47 -8.90 17.80
N ARG A 102 0.75 -8.55 16.73
CA ARG A 102 -0.60 -8.04 16.94
C ARG A 102 -1.48 -9.26 17.17
N ASP A 103 -1.67 -9.62 18.44
CA ASP A 103 -2.73 -10.53 18.86
C ASP A 103 -4.05 -9.90 18.38
N ARG A 104 -4.44 -10.19 17.15
CA ARG A 104 -5.73 -9.77 16.62
C ARG A 104 -6.71 -10.70 17.29
N ASP A 105 -7.55 -10.16 18.16
CA ASP A 105 -8.68 -10.91 18.71
C ASP A 105 -9.36 -11.67 17.57
N GLY A 106 -9.59 -12.98 17.74
CA GLY A 106 -10.13 -13.81 16.66
C GLY A 106 -11.47 -13.32 16.10
N LEU A 107 -12.19 -12.48 16.85
CA LEU A 107 -13.39 -11.76 16.43
C LEU A 107 -13.12 -10.70 15.35
N VAL A 108 -12.05 -9.91 15.50
CA VAL A 108 -11.64 -8.90 14.52
C VAL A 108 -11.17 -9.58 13.24
N GLU A 109 -10.48 -10.70 13.37
CA GLU A 109 -10.03 -11.45 12.20
C GLU A 109 -11.19 -12.10 11.44
N ALA A 110 -12.16 -12.68 12.14
CA ALA A 110 -13.38 -13.20 11.53
C ALA A 110 -14.17 -12.09 10.80
N ASP A 111 -14.25 -10.89 11.38
CA ASP A 111 -14.87 -9.72 10.73
C ASP A 111 -14.10 -9.33 9.45
N LEU A 112 -12.77 -9.23 9.51
CA LEU A 112 -11.94 -8.90 8.35
C LEU A 112 -12.02 -9.95 7.23
N LEU A 113 -12.08 -11.24 7.57
CA LEU A 113 -12.29 -12.32 6.61
C LEU A 113 -13.67 -12.25 5.99
N SER A 114 -14.71 -11.96 6.78
CA SER A 114 -16.07 -11.80 6.28
C SER A 114 -16.19 -10.61 5.31
N ARG A 115 -15.40 -9.54 5.53
CA ARG A 115 -15.27 -8.40 4.63
C ARG A 115 -14.45 -8.71 3.39
N TYR A 116 -13.71 -9.83 3.36
CA TYR A 116 -12.91 -10.21 2.21
C TYR A 116 -13.77 -10.86 1.13
N HIS A 117 -14.48 -10.01 0.39
CA HIS A 117 -15.27 -10.46 -0.76
C HIS A 117 -14.54 -10.31 -2.10
N ARG A 118 -13.38 -9.63 -2.12
CA ARG A 118 -12.76 -9.13 -3.36
C ARG A 118 -11.24 -9.35 -3.38
N PRO A 119 -10.70 -10.17 -4.30
CA PRO A 119 -9.28 -10.48 -4.35
C PRO A 119 -8.44 -9.29 -4.82
N ASN A 120 -7.21 -9.18 -4.31
CA ASN A 120 -6.23 -8.21 -4.78
C ASN A 120 -5.42 -8.82 -5.94
N LEU A 121 -5.82 -8.58 -7.18
CA LEU A 121 -5.13 -9.10 -8.36
C LEU A 121 -3.77 -8.43 -8.56
N SER A 122 -3.68 -7.12 -8.36
CA SER A 122 -2.46 -6.32 -8.58
C SER A 122 -1.34 -6.79 -7.67
N LEU A 123 -1.63 -7.05 -6.39
CA LEU A 123 -0.67 -7.52 -5.40
C LEU A 123 -0.22 -8.98 -5.61
N ASN A 124 -1.09 -9.84 -6.16
CA ASN A 124 -0.84 -11.28 -6.24
C ASN A 124 -0.45 -11.79 -7.64
N VAL A 125 -0.81 -11.07 -8.70
CA VAL A 125 -0.54 -11.41 -10.10
C VAL A 125 0.25 -10.31 -10.81
N GLY A 126 -0.13 -9.03 -10.63
CA GLY A 126 0.38 -7.93 -11.45
C GLY A 126 1.76 -7.39 -11.04
N ILE A 127 2.01 -7.26 -9.74
CA ILE A 127 3.20 -6.61 -9.22
C ILE A 127 4.23 -7.68 -8.89
N THR A 128 5.32 -7.69 -9.67
CA THR A 128 6.50 -8.50 -9.33
C THR A 128 7.15 -7.90 -8.09
N ARG A 129 7.30 -8.71 -7.04
CA ARG A 129 7.98 -8.32 -5.80
C ARG A 129 9.43 -7.93 -6.13
N LEU A 130 9.77 -6.66 -5.94
CA LEU A 130 11.16 -6.22 -5.98
C LEU A 130 11.89 -6.87 -4.79
N PRO A 131 13.14 -7.35 -4.95
CA PRO A 131 13.90 -7.88 -3.83
C PRO A 131 14.06 -6.81 -2.75
N ILE A 132 13.92 -7.25 -1.49
CA ILE A 132 14.06 -6.41 -0.29
C ILE A 132 15.40 -5.64 -0.29
N ALA A 133 16.44 -6.20 -0.91
CA ALA A 133 17.73 -5.52 -1.07
C ALA A 133 17.62 -4.22 -1.88
N VAL A 134 16.77 -4.17 -2.92
CA VAL A 134 16.60 -2.96 -3.75
C VAL A 134 15.83 -1.89 -3.00
N THR A 135 14.81 -2.26 -2.22
CA THR A 135 14.08 -1.30 -1.38
C THR A 135 14.97 -0.72 -0.28
N TYR A 136 15.78 -1.55 0.39
CA TYR A 136 16.78 -1.05 1.34
C TYR A 136 17.87 -0.21 0.66
N ALA A 137 18.37 -0.60 -0.50
CA ALA A 137 19.36 0.18 -1.24
C ALA A 137 18.83 1.57 -1.62
N ALA A 138 17.57 1.66 -2.07
CA ALA A 138 16.90 2.92 -2.35
C ALA A 138 16.77 3.79 -1.08
N ALA A 139 16.41 3.19 0.06
CA ALA A 139 16.32 3.90 1.34
C ALA A 139 17.68 4.43 1.80
N VAL A 140 18.73 3.62 1.75
CA VAL A 140 20.10 4.02 2.09
C VAL A 140 20.59 5.14 1.17
N MET A 141 20.32 5.03 -0.13
CA MET A 141 20.65 6.08 -1.10
C MET A 141 19.94 7.39 -0.77
N GLY A 142 18.66 7.34 -0.42
CA GLY A 142 17.89 8.52 0.01
C GLY A 142 18.48 9.18 1.27
N ILE A 143 18.82 8.39 2.28
CA ILE A 143 19.46 8.87 3.51
C ILE A 143 20.83 9.50 3.20
N ALA A 144 21.64 8.85 2.37
CA ALA A 144 22.95 9.35 1.99
C ALA A 144 22.86 10.70 1.24
N LEU A 145 21.92 10.85 0.30
CA LEU A 145 21.67 12.11 -0.39
C LEU A 145 21.18 13.21 0.58
N GLN A 146 20.35 12.85 1.56
CA GLN A 146 19.85 13.80 2.55
C GLN A 146 20.97 14.31 3.48
N ILE A 147 21.82 13.39 3.97
CA ILE A 147 23.00 13.73 4.77
C ILE A 147 23.99 14.56 3.93
N GLY A 148 24.22 14.17 2.68
CA GLY A 148 25.09 14.91 1.76
C GLY A 148 24.65 16.36 1.57
N MET A 149 23.34 16.61 1.46
CA MET A 149 22.79 17.97 1.38
C MET A 149 23.05 18.77 2.66
N LEU A 150 22.85 18.17 3.84
CA LEU A 150 23.12 18.83 5.12
C LEU A 150 24.60 19.12 5.33
N LEU A 151 25.49 18.20 4.95
CA LEU A 151 26.93 18.40 4.98
C LEU A 151 27.34 19.51 4.01
N PHE A 152 26.79 19.53 2.80
CA PHE A 152 27.02 20.59 1.84
C PHE A 152 26.60 21.95 2.41
N ALA A 153 25.40 22.05 3.01
CA ALA A 153 24.93 23.26 3.67
C ALA A 153 25.80 23.69 4.88
N ALA A 154 26.36 22.73 5.63
CA ALA A 154 27.30 23.03 6.72
C ALA A 154 28.63 23.57 6.17
N LEU A 155 29.16 22.96 5.11
CA LEU A 155 30.43 23.33 4.51
C LEU A 155 30.38 24.73 3.88
N THR A 156 29.27 25.10 3.23
CA THR A 156 29.10 26.42 2.64
C THR A 156 29.05 27.53 3.69
N VAL A 157 28.46 27.27 4.85
CA VAL A 157 28.34 28.26 5.94
C VAL A 157 29.61 28.35 6.79
N TYR A 158 30.19 27.21 7.20
CA TYR A 158 31.28 27.19 8.19
C TYR A 158 32.69 27.12 7.60
N SER A 159 32.92 26.33 6.55
CA SER A 159 34.27 26.06 6.04
C SER A 159 34.65 26.94 4.85
N TYR A 160 33.71 27.20 3.95
CA TYR A 160 33.95 27.89 2.67
C TYR A 160 33.11 29.17 2.53
N SER A 161 32.85 29.84 3.66
CA SER A 161 32.05 31.07 3.73
C SER A 161 32.52 32.17 2.77
N ASN A 162 33.83 32.27 2.52
CA ASN A 162 34.44 33.25 1.63
C ASN A 162 34.41 32.86 0.14
N SER A 163 34.24 31.57 -0.19
CA SER A 163 34.18 31.08 -1.58
C SER A 163 32.75 31.00 -2.12
N PHE A 164 31.76 30.86 -1.23
CA PHE A 164 30.33 30.84 -1.57
C PHE A 164 29.69 32.17 -1.17
N ILE A 165 29.96 33.21 -1.98
CA ILE A 165 29.38 34.54 -1.79
C ILE A 165 27.94 34.53 -2.32
N THR A 166 26.99 34.99 -1.51
CA THR A 166 25.59 35.14 -1.92
C THR A 166 25.46 36.25 -2.97
N THR A 167 24.38 36.28 -3.76
CA THR A 167 24.09 37.33 -4.77
C THR A 167 24.25 38.77 -4.26
N SER A 168 24.17 38.98 -2.95
CA SER A 168 24.37 40.24 -2.23
C SER A 168 25.82 40.59 -1.89
N GLY A 169 26.82 39.80 -2.32
CA GLY A 169 28.24 40.07 -2.08
C GLY A 169 28.72 39.76 -0.66
N ARG A 170 27.90 39.10 0.16
CA ARG A 170 28.20 38.74 1.55
C ARG A 170 28.31 37.21 1.74
N PRO A 171 29.14 36.76 2.70
CA PRO A 171 29.10 35.36 3.15
C PRO A 171 27.70 34.99 3.64
N ALA A 172 27.36 33.70 3.57
CA ALA A 172 26.08 33.20 4.06
C ALA A 172 25.90 33.51 5.55
N ASP A 173 24.74 34.03 5.92
CA ASP A 173 24.45 34.38 7.32
C ASP A 173 24.45 33.12 8.21
N VAL A 174 24.89 33.27 9.45
CA VAL A 174 25.03 32.16 10.41
C VAL A 174 23.69 31.45 10.70
N TYR A 175 22.55 32.13 10.51
CA TYR A 175 21.21 31.55 10.68
C TYR A 175 20.77 30.65 9.51
N ALA A 176 21.46 30.69 8.36
CA ALA A 176 21.07 29.94 7.16
C ALA A 176 21.18 28.42 7.37
N PHE A 177 22.25 27.97 8.05
CA PHE A 177 22.43 26.56 8.37
C PHE A 177 21.36 26.00 9.33
N PRO A 178 21.14 26.57 10.53
CA PRO A 178 20.14 26.04 11.46
C PRO A 178 18.73 26.07 10.85
N MET A 179 18.38 27.09 10.06
CA MET A 179 17.09 27.12 9.38
C MET A 179 16.95 26.01 8.32
N THR A 180 18.01 25.76 7.54
CA THR A 180 18.02 24.66 6.55
C THR A 180 17.92 23.29 7.22
N PHE A 181 18.63 23.11 8.34
CA PHE A 181 18.57 21.88 9.13
C PHE A 181 17.17 21.63 9.69
N ILE A 182 16.58 22.64 10.36
CA ILE A 182 15.22 22.54 10.92
C ILE A 182 14.19 22.28 9.82
N GLY A 183 14.26 23.02 8.70
CA GLY A 183 13.36 22.84 7.56
C GLY A 183 13.47 21.43 6.97
N THR A 184 14.68 20.90 6.88
CA THR A 184 14.93 19.53 6.42
C THR A 184 14.28 18.49 7.34
N VAL A 185 14.50 18.59 8.65
CA VAL A 185 13.92 17.66 9.63
C VAL A 185 12.39 17.72 9.57
N LEU A 186 11.81 18.91 9.51
CA LEU A 186 10.36 19.11 9.44
C LEU A 186 9.78 18.49 8.17
N VAL A 187 10.43 18.69 7.01
CA VAL A 187 10.02 18.09 5.73
C VAL A 187 10.11 16.56 5.75
N CYS A 188 11.23 16.00 6.22
CA CYS A 188 11.41 14.56 6.32
C CYS A 188 10.37 13.92 7.26
N THR A 189 10.10 14.58 8.39
CA THR A 189 9.07 14.14 9.35
C THR A 189 7.68 14.20 8.74
N GLY A 190 7.33 15.31 8.06
CA GLY A 190 6.04 15.45 7.38
C GLY A 190 5.81 14.37 6.32
N MET A 191 6.82 14.07 5.50
CA MET A 191 6.75 13.00 4.51
C MET A 191 6.58 11.62 5.14
N PHE A 192 7.31 11.35 6.24
CA PHE A 192 7.14 10.11 7.00
C PHE A 192 5.72 9.97 7.55
N LEU A 193 5.15 11.05 8.11
CA LEU A 193 3.77 11.05 8.60
C LEU A 193 2.75 10.85 7.47
N CYS A 194 2.93 11.49 6.30
CA CYS A 194 2.07 11.26 5.14
C CYS A 194 2.09 9.79 4.70
N ALA A 195 3.27 9.18 4.59
CA ALA A 195 3.40 7.77 4.26
C ALA A 195 2.77 6.87 5.33
N PHE A 196 3.04 7.15 6.60
CA PHE A 196 2.51 6.39 7.74
C PHE A 196 0.97 6.42 7.79
N VAL A 197 0.36 7.58 7.55
CA VAL A 197 -1.10 7.73 7.55
C VAL A 197 -1.75 6.98 6.39
N ILE A 198 -1.14 7.01 5.19
CA ILE A 198 -1.61 6.23 4.04
C ILE A 198 -1.50 4.72 4.33
N GLU A 199 -0.36 4.28 4.87
CA GLU A 199 -0.15 2.88 5.27
C GLU A 199 -1.20 2.42 6.29
N LYS A 200 -1.48 3.24 7.31
CA LYS A 200 -2.48 2.93 8.34
C LYS A 200 -3.94 2.94 7.85
N SER A 201 -4.19 3.45 6.64
CA SER A 201 -5.52 3.44 6.04
C SER A 201 -5.86 2.13 5.36
N THR A 202 -4.95 1.17 5.40
CA THR A 202 -5.07 -0.13 4.78
C THR A 202 -4.73 -1.22 5.79
N ASP A 203 -5.56 -2.25 5.86
CA ASP A 203 -5.29 -3.46 6.61
C ASP A 203 -4.79 -4.54 5.66
N GLU A 204 -3.49 -4.84 5.77
CA GLU A 204 -2.86 -5.90 5.00
C GLU A 204 -2.64 -7.15 5.86
N VAL A 205 -2.99 -8.30 5.28
CA VAL A 205 -2.78 -9.63 5.85
C VAL A 205 -1.96 -10.44 4.85
N HIS A 206 -0.85 -10.98 5.34
CA HIS A 206 0.10 -11.73 4.54
C HIS A 206 -0.02 -13.21 4.85
N TYR A 207 -0.16 -14.03 3.83
CA TYR A 207 -0.20 -15.47 3.92
C TYR A 207 1.03 -16.07 3.26
N LYS A 208 1.59 -17.08 3.91
CA LYS A 208 2.69 -17.89 3.41
C LYS A 208 2.30 -19.36 3.43
N GLN A 209 2.56 -20.08 2.36
CA GLN A 209 2.31 -21.52 2.34
C GLN A 209 3.24 -22.26 3.29
N LEU A 210 2.66 -23.23 4.02
CA LEU A 210 3.37 -24.10 4.95
C LEU A 210 4.28 -25.10 4.22
N GLN A 211 3.87 -25.53 3.04
CA GLN A 211 4.53 -26.62 2.33
C GLN A 211 5.77 -26.13 1.56
N VAL A 212 6.90 -26.77 1.86
CA VAL A 212 8.23 -26.46 1.31
C VAL A 212 8.45 -27.09 -0.07
N ASP A 213 7.68 -28.13 -0.42
CA ASP A 213 7.82 -28.84 -1.68
C ASP A 213 7.11 -28.12 -2.83
N LYS A 214 7.89 -27.67 -3.83
CA LYS A 214 7.38 -26.99 -5.05
C LYS A 214 6.30 -27.78 -5.80
N LYS A 215 6.27 -29.10 -5.65
CA LYS A 215 5.28 -29.99 -6.32
C LYS A 215 3.93 -30.05 -5.60
N LYS A 216 3.85 -29.59 -4.35
CA LYS A 216 2.64 -29.60 -3.52
C LYS A 216 2.08 -28.21 -3.22
N LEU A 217 2.58 -27.18 -3.91
CA LEU A 217 2.11 -25.81 -3.69
C LEU A 217 0.61 -25.70 -4.01
N CYS A 218 -0.10 -24.98 -3.14
CA CYS A 218 -1.48 -24.63 -3.41
C CYS A 218 -1.51 -23.58 -4.52
N ARG A 219 -2.29 -23.83 -5.57
CA ARG A 219 -2.44 -22.91 -6.69
C ARG A 219 -3.70 -22.09 -6.50
N ILE A 220 -3.60 -20.79 -6.72
CA ILE A 220 -4.75 -19.88 -6.68
C ILE A 220 -5.15 -19.57 -8.11
N TYR A 221 -6.43 -19.71 -8.42
CA TYR A 221 -7.04 -19.37 -9.69
C TYR A 221 -8.07 -18.27 -9.47
N TRP A 222 -8.04 -17.26 -10.33
CA TRP A 222 -9.06 -16.21 -10.39
C TRP A 222 -9.79 -16.31 -11.71
N VAL A 223 -11.10 -16.53 -11.65
CA VAL A 223 -11.96 -16.71 -12.82
C VAL A 223 -12.90 -15.51 -12.93
N GLN A 224 -12.76 -14.76 -14.01
CA GLN A 224 -13.59 -13.61 -14.33
C GLN A 224 -14.56 -13.97 -15.47
N PRO A 225 -15.89 -13.94 -15.25
CA PRO A 225 -16.86 -14.07 -16.32
C PRO A 225 -16.78 -12.86 -17.27
N GLY A 226 -17.02 -13.10 -18.56
CA GLY A 226 -17.02 -12.05 -19.57
C GLY A 226 -18.33 -11.29 -19.63
N GLY A 227 -18.29 -10.08 -20.23
CA GLY A 227 -19.47 -9.24 -20.43
C GLY A 227 -19.87 -8.45 -19.18
N GLN A 228 -18.95 -8.25 -18.24
CA GLN A 228 -19.19 -7.41 -17.07
C GLN A 228 -19.10 -5.94 -17.48
N SER A 229 -20.21 -5.22 -17.38
CA SER A 229 -20.25 -3.77 -17.64
C SER A 229 -20.09 -3.01 -16.33
N ILE A 230 -19.07 -2.16 -16.24
CA ILE A 230 -18.82 -1.30 -15.08
C ILE A 230 -18.60 0.10 -15.61
N GLY A 231 -19.53 1.00 -15.27
CA GLY A 231 -19.58 2.33 -15.88
C GLY A 231 -19.80 2.22 -17.39
N ASP A 232 -18.88 2.78 -18.16
CA ASP A 232 -18.87 2.80 -19.63
C ASP A 232 -17.97 1.70 -20.25
N GLN A 233 -17.29 0.90 -19.42
CA GLN A 233 -16.37 -0.15 -19.89
C GLN A 233 -17.00 -1.54 -19.79
N VAL A 234 -16.67 -2.40 -20.76
CA VAL A 234 -17.08 -3.81 -20.79
C VAL A 234 -15.85 -4.69 -20.67
N PHE A 235 -15.78 -5.47 -19.59
CA PHE A 235 -14.67 -6.36 -19.31
C PHE A 235 -14.90 -7.74 -19.93
N GLY A 236 -13.86 -8.25 -20.60
CA GLY A 236 -13.85 -9.59 -21.18
C GLY A 236 -13.75 -10.70 -20.12
N SER A 237 -13.91 -11.95 -20.56
CA SER A 237 -13.63 -13.11 -19.71
C SER A 237 -12.11 -13.28 -19.56
N SER A 238 -11.65 -13.62 -18.37
CA SER A 238 -10.22 -13.83 -18.13
C SER A 238 -10.01 -14.85 -17.02
N ILE A 239 -8.89 -15.57 -17.10
CA ILE A 239 -8.45 -16.47 -16.04
C ILE A 239 -7.01 -16.13 -15.68
N GLY A 240 -6.77 -15.88 -14.40
CA GLY A 240 -5.45 -15.70 -13.84
C GLY A 240 -5.10 -16.87 -12.93
N TYR A 241 -3.82 -17.19 -12.81
CA TYR A 241 -3.35 -18.13 -11.80
C TYR A 241 -2.05 -17.65 -11.17
N SER A 242 -1.80 -18.05 -9.93
CA SER A 242 -0.55 -17.80 -9.22
C SER A 242 -0.10 -19.06 -8.51
N GLU A 243 1.17 -19.39 -8.68
CA GLU A 243 1.87 -20.46 -7.95
C GLU A 243 2.77 -19.88 -6.85
N ASN A 244 2.65 -18.57 -6.57
CA ASN A 244 3.49 -17.93 -5.57
C ASN A 244 3.15 -18.49 -4.18
N PRO A 245 4.16 -18.83 -3.36
CA PRO A 245 3.94 -19.31 -1.99
C PRO A 245 3.51 -18.18 -1.04
N TYR A 246 3.34 -16.96 -1.55
CA TYR A 246 2.92 -15.78 -0.81
C TYR A 246 1.63 -15.24 -1.41
N TYR A 247 0.68 -14.92 -0.54
CA TYR A 247 -0.60 -14.36 -0.92
C TYR A 247 -0.93 -13.19 0.00
N ILE A 248 -1.31 -12.05 -0.56
CA ILE A 248 -1.61 -10.83 0.20
C ILE A 248 -3.08 -10.49 0.03
N ARG A 249 -3.71 -10.21 1.16
CA ARG A 249 -5.05 -9.63 1.21
C ARG A 249 -4.93 -8.24 1.81
N SER A 250 -5.33 -7.22 1.06
CA SER A 250 -5.20 -5.82 1.45
C SER A 250 -6.56 -5.15 1.29
N ILE A 251 -7.16 -4.72 2.40
CA ILE A 251 -8.47 -4.06 2.43
C ILE A 251 -8.37 -2.68 3.05
N LYS A 252 -9.27 -1.78 2.67
CA LYS A 252 -9.34 -0.47 3.32
C LYS A 252 -9.70 -0.62 4.80
N ALA A 253 -8.92 0.00 5.67
CA ALA A 253 -9.20 0.03 7.10
C ALA A 253 -10.45 0.87 7.40
N ASP A 254 -11.29 0.40 8.32
CA ASP A 254 -12.51 1.11 8.70
C ASP A 254 -12.15 2.38 9.49
N SER A 255 -12.57 3.52 8.96
CA SER A 255 -12.35 4.84 9.57
C SER A 255 -13.02 5.03 10.94
N GLN A 256 -13.90 4.10 11.36
CA GLN A 256 -14.53 4.15 12.68
C GLN A 256 -13.53 3.93 13.83
N GLY A 257 -12.53 3.03 13.66
CA GLY A 257 -11.54 2.77 14.72
C GLY A 257 -10.59 3.94 14.98
N LEU A 258 -10.27 4.74 13.95
CA LEU A 258 -9.45 5.95 14.13
C LEU A 258 -10.18 7.09 14.86
N ARG A 259 -11.52 7.12 14.77
CA ARG A 259 -12.34 8.08 15.52
C ARG A 259 -12.36 7.75 17.01
N GLU A 260 -12.43 6.47 17.38
CA GLU A 260 -12.41 6.06 18.79
C GLU A 260 -11.06 6.33 19.46
N VAL A 261 -9.94 6.09 18.78
CA VAL A 261 -8.59 6.38 19.33
C VAL A 261 -8.36 7.88 19.51
N ALA A 262 -8.90 8.72 18.61
CA ALA A 262 -8.83 10.18 18.75
C ALA A 262 -9.73 10.72 19.88
N THR A 263 -10.87 10.06 20.15
CA THR A 263 -11.74 10.44 21.29
C THR A 263 -11.22 9.93 22.63
N LEU A 264 -10.55 8.78 22.67
CA LEU A 264 -9.98 8.21 23.91
C LEU A 264 -8.71 8.95 24.40
N GLY A 265 -8.03 9.70 23.53
CA GLY A 265 -6.90 10.56 23.92
C GLY A 265 -7.29 11.94 24.44
N LEU A 266 -8.59 12.26 24.49
CA LEU A 266 -9.13 13.56 24.91
C LEU A 266 -10.04 13.48 26.16
N GLN A 267 -9.97 12.37 26.91
CA GLN A 267 -10.61 12.24 28.23
C GLN A 267 -9.57 12.20 29.35
#